data_AF-A0A1W9X2X2-F1
#
_entry.id   AF-A0A1W9X2X2-F1
#
_cell.length_a   1.000
_cell.length_b   1.000
_cell.length_c   1.000
_cell.angle_alpha   90.00
_cell.angle_beta   90.00
_cell.angle_gamma   90.00
#
_symmetry.space_group_name_H-M   'P 1'
#
loop_
_entity.id
_entity.type
_entity.pdbx_description
1 polymer ?
#
loop_
_entity_poly.entity_id
_entity_poly.type
_entity_poly.pdbx_seq_one_letter_code
_entity_poly.pdbx_strand_id
1 'polypeptide(L)'
;MKVRLKLSTLGKLGIGLLLSLAVSAAEPTSSGRVPIPKPPKAKEPFSAEQPCVEPIDDIRRNHGHYLKHHRDDTVHSGVRTTKHSLEACINCHVTKDAAGNYPSIKTGEHFCRSCHIYAAVTIDCFQCHASRSNEPSQ
;
A
#
# COMPACT_ATOMS: atom_id res chain seq x y z
N MET A 1 -8.62 -5.08 89.80
CA MET A 1 -9.84 -4.32 90.16
C MET A 1 -10.41 -3.69 88.89
N LYS A 2 -11.64 -4.06 88.53
CA LYS A 2 -12.55 -3.48 87.50
C LYS A 2 -12.17 -3.61 86.01
N VAL A 3 -12.69 -4.70 85.42
CA VAL A 3 -13.13 -4.87 84.03
C VAL A 3 -13.85 -3.63 83.50
N ARG A 4 -13.59 -3.22 82.24
CA ARG A 4 -14.60 -2.59 81.36
C ARG A 4 -14.38 -2.99 79.91
N LEU A 5 -15.03 -4.08 79.51
CA LEU A 5 -15.29 -4.43 78.12
C LEU A 5 -16.40 -3.50 77.60
N LYS A 6 -16.09 -2.59 76.68
CA LYS A 6 -17.11 -1.78 76.00
C LYS A 6 -17.64 -2.56 74.80
N LEU A 7 -18.73 -3.28 75.05
CA LEU A 7 -19.61 -3.82 74.03
C LEU A 7 -20.49 -2.65 73.53
N SER A 8 -20.10 -2.01 72.44
CA SER A 8 -20.95 -1.03 71.75
C SER A 8 -21.38 -1.60 70.41
N THR A 9 -22.57 -2.20 70.45
CA THR A 9 -23.70 -1.93 69.56
C THR A 9 -23.42 -1.92 68.05
N LEU A 10 -23.86 -3.02 67.42
CA LEU A 10 -24.68 -3.05 66.21
C LEU A 10 -25.01 -1.67 65.63
N GLY A 11 -24.43 -1.37 64.48
CA GLY A 11 -24.83 -0.23 63.68
C GLY A 11 -24.17 -0.29 62.32
N LYS A 12 -24.99 -0.48 61.29
CA LYS A 12 -24.71 -0.33 59.85
C LYS A 12 -24.32 -1.61 59.11
N LEU A 13 -25.25 -2.57 59.06
CA LEU A 13 -25.50 -3.30 57.81
C LEU A 13 -26.10 -2.30 56.84
N GLY A 14 -25.27 -1.77 55.95
CA GLY A 14 -25.64 -0.81 54.93
C GLY A 14 -24.78 -1.03 53.70
N ILE A 15 -25.25 -1.92 52.83
CA ILE A 15 -25.11 -1.83 51.37
C ILE A 15 -23.68 -1.49 50.92
N GLY A 16 -22.76 -2.45 51.06
CA GLY A 16 -21.49 -2.46 50.36
C GLY A 16 -21.68 -3.05 48.97
N LEU A 17 -22.18 -2.21 48.06
CA LEU A 17 -22.26 -2.39 46.62
C LEU A 17 -21.19 -3.36 46.08
N LEU A 18 -21.64 -4.53 45.62
CA LEU A 18 -20.88 -5.44 44.77
C LEU A 18 -20.44 -4.66 43.52
N LEU A 19 -19.22 -4.12 43.55
CA LEU A 19 -18.58 -3.53 42.39
C LEU A 19 -18.03 -4.68 41.52
N SER A 20 -18.95 -5.38 40.85
CA SER A 20 -18.62 -6.26 39.74
C SER A 20 -17.99 -5.40 38.66
N LEU A 21 -16.65 -5.43 38.57
CA LEU A 21 -15.93 -4.93 37.41
C LEU A 21 -16.31 -5.82 36.22
N ALA A 22 -17.38 -5.45 35.52
CA ALA A 22 -17.61 -5.88 34.16
C ALA A 22 -16.52 -5.23 33.30
N VAL A 23 -15.41 -5.94 33.12
CA VAL A 23 -14.47 -5.65 32.05
C VAL A 23 -15.21 -5.97 30.76
N SER A 24 -15.85 -4.96 30.18
CA SER A 24 -16.29 -5.03 28.79
C SER A 24 -15.03 -5.20 27.95
N ALA A 25 -14.88 -6.37 27.35
CA ALA A 25 -13.96 -6.57 26.24
C ALA A 25 -14.45 -5.66 25.10
N ALA A 26 -13.89 -4.46 25.02
CA ALA A 26 -13.99 -3.66 23.83
C ALA A 26 -13.25 -4.42 22.74
N GLU A 27 -13.99 -5.09 21.86
CA GLU A 27 -13.41 -5.64 20.65
C GLU A 27 -12.85 -4.46 19.83
N PRO A 28 -11.59 -4.53 19.37
CA PRO A 28 -11.02 -3.47 18.56
C PRO A 28 -11.75 -3.44 17.21
N THR A 29 -12.78 -2.61 17.09
CA THR A 29 -13.47 -2.35 15.83
C THR A 29 -12.67 -1.33 15.01
N SER A 30 -11.60 -1.80 14.39
CA SER A 30 -11.12 -1.31 13.10
C SER A 30 -10.02 -2.26 12.64
N SER A 31 -10.33 -3.09 11.65
CA SER A 31 -9.36 -3.88 10.91
C SER A 31 -8.39 -2.91 10.20
N GLY A 32 -7.29 -2.57 10.86
CA GLY A 32 -6.26 -1.65 10.40
C GLY A 32 -5.49 -2.15 9.17
N ARG A 33 -6.12 -2.13 7.99
CA ARG A 33 -5.43 -2.30 6.72
C ARG A 33 -4.83 -0.97 6.28
N VAL A 34 -3.55 -0.98 5.91
CA VAL A 34 -2.88 0.16 5.29
C VAL A 34 -3.63 0.52 4.00
N PRO A 35 -4.02 1.79 3.78
CA PRO A 35 -4.70 2.20 2.56
C PRO A 35 -3.87 1.91 1.32
N ILE A 36 -4.45 1.15 0.39
CA ILE A 36 -3.84 0.84 -0.89
C ILE A 36 -3.82 2.10 -1.78
N PRO A 37 -2.68 2.47 -2.38
CA PRO A 37 -2.60 3.53 -3.36
C PRO A 37 -3.49 3.26 -4.58
N LYS A 38 -4.06 4.34 -5.12
CA LYS A 38 -4.81 4.34 -6.38
C LYS A 38 -3.97 5.04 -7.44
N PRO A 39 -3.07 4.33 -8.14
CA PRO A 39 -2.25 4.94 -9.18
C PRO A 39 -3.11 5.47 -10.33
N PRO A 40 -2.58 6.42 -11.13
CA PRO A 40 -3.19 6.82 -12.40
C PRO A 40 -3.50 5.61 -13.28
N LYS A 41 -4.60 5.68 -14.04
CA LYS A 41 -4.96 4.64 -15.02
C LYS A 41 -4.01 4.69 -16.21
N ALA A 42 -3.79 3.53 -16.82
CA ALA A 42 -3.08 3.46 -18.10
C ALA A 42 -3.84 4.24 -19.20
N LYS A 43 -3.11 4.75 -20.19
CA LYS A 43 -3.65 5.51 -21.32
C LYS A 43 -4.55 4.67 -22.24
N GLU A 44 -4.25 3.39 -22.37
CA GLU A 44 -4.89 2.46 -23.32
C GLU A 44 -4.76 1.01 -22.84
N PRO A 45 -5.56 0.07 -23.37
CA PRO A 45 -5.41 -1.36 -23.05
C PRO A 45 -4.13 -1.93 -23.66
N PHE A 46 -3.61 -3.02 -23.07
CA PHE A 46 -2.42 -3.70 -23.58
C PHE A 46 -2.61 -4.31 -24.98
N SER A 47 -3.79 -4.85 -25.26
CA SER A 47 -4.24 -5.28 -26.60
C SER A 47 -5.76 -5.14 -26.72
N ALA A 48 -6.32 -5.44 -27.89
CA ALA A 48 -7.77 -5.42 -28.11
C ALA A 48 -8.50 -6.46 -27.21
N GLU A 49 -7.87 -7.59 -26.93
CA GLU A 49 -8.42 -8.68 -26.13
C GLU A 49 -7.97 -8.63 -24.67
N GLN A 50 -6.83 -7.99 -24.37
CA GLN A 50 -6.24 -7.94 -23.04
C GLN A 50 -6.10 -6.50 -22.54
N PRO A 51 -6.91 -6.06 -21.57
CA PRO A 51 -6.83 -4.71 -21.02
C PRO A 51 -5.51 -4.42 -20.28
N CYS A 52 -4.90 -5.45 -19.68
CA CYS A 52 -3.69 -5.33 -18.87
C CYS A 52 -2.71 -6.45 -19.24
N VAL A 53 -1.42 -6.22 -18.96
CA VAL A 53 -0.35 -7.20 -19.19
C VAL A 53 -0.54 -8.49 -18.39
N GLU A 54 -1.21 -8.38 -17.24
CA GLU A 54 -1.57 -9.45 -16.31
C GLU A 54 -2.82 -9.04 -15.51
N PRO A 55 -3.50 -9.97 -14.83
CA PRO A 55 -4.54 -9.62 -13.86
C PRO A 55 -4.04 -8.62 -12.81
N ILE A 56 -4.89 -7.69 -12.38
CA ILE A 56 -4.53 -6.60 -11.45
C ILE A 56 -3.88 -7.13 -10.16
N ASP A 57 -4.46 -8.19 -9.62
CA ASP A 57 -3.97 -8.79 -8.38
C ASP A 57 -2.59 -9.45 -8.57
N ASP A 58 -2.34 -10.02 -9.75
CA ASP A 58 -1.05 -10.61 -10.09
C ASP A 58 0.02 -9.54 -10.27
N ILE A 59 -0.24 -8.52 -11.11
CA ILE A 59 0.76 -7.48 -11.38
C ILE A 59 1.12 -6.72 -10.10
N ARG A 60 0.16 -6.46 -9.19
CA ARG A 60 0.45 -5.79 -7.91
C ARG A 60 1.41 -6.58 -7.03
N ARG A 61 1.33 -7.92 -7.06
CA ARG A 61 2.22 -8.81 -6.28
C ARG A 61 3.54 -9.08 -6.99
N ASN A 62 3.50 -9.26 -8.30
CA ASN A 62 4.60 -9.83 -9.08
C ASN A 62 5.32 -8.84 -10.02
N HIS A 63 4.86 -7.58 -10.16
CA HIS A 63 5.46 -6.60 -11.09
C HIS A 63 6.97 -6.44 -10.92
N GLY A 64 7.48 -6.37 -9.68
CA GLY A 64 8.92 -6.24 -9.42
C GLY A 64 9.71 -7.45 -9.91
N HIS A 65 9.14 -8.66 -9.81
CA HIS A 65 9.76 -9.89 -10.32
C HIS A 65 9.82 -9.88 -11.85
N TYR A 66 8.72 -9.53 -12.52
CA TYR A 66 8.68 -9.44 -13.97
C TYR A 66 9.68 -8.41 -14.51
N LEU A 67 9.71 -7.20 -13.92
CA LEU A 67 10.64 -6.14 -14.32
C LEU A 67 12.10 -6.54 -14.10
N LYS A 68 12.42 -7.20 -12.97
CA LYS A 68 13.78 -7.65 -12.69
C LYS A 68 14.23 -8.72 -13.69
N HIS A 69 13.39 -9.72 -13.96
CA HIS A 69 13.73 -10.78 -14.88
C HIS A 69 13.90 -10.26 -16.31
N HIS A 70 12.95 -9.45 -16.78
CA HIS A 70 13.03 -8.83 -18.11
C HIS A 70 14.27 -7.94 -18.26
N ARG A 71 14.63 -7.18 -17.22
CA ARG A 71 15.89 -6.42 -17.18
C ARG A 71 17.10 -7.33 -17.34
N ASP A 72 17.19 -8.40 -16.56
CA ASP A 72 18.32 -9.32 -16.61
C ASP A 72 18.43 -9.99 -17.99
N ASP A 73 17.31 -10.40 -18.59
CA ASP A 73 17.27 -10.95 -19.96
C ASP A 73 17.64 -9.91 -21.02
N THR A 74 17.20 -8.67 -20.84
CA THR A 74 17.54 -7.56 -21.73
C THR A 74 19.04 -7.28 -21.70
N VAL A 75 19.64 -7.23 -20.51
CA VAL A 75 21.04 -6.82 -20.32
C VAL A 75 22.00 -7.95 -20.66
N HIS A 76 21.72 -9.18 -20.21
CA HIS A 76 22.64 -10.30 -20.37
C HIS A 76 22.40 -11.10 -21.65
N SER A 77 21.16 -11.13 -22.15
CA SER A 77 20.77 -11.98 -23.29
C SER A 77 20.26 -11.18 -24.49
N GLY A 78 20.13 -9.85 -24.38
CA GLY A 78 19.68 -8.98 -25.47
C GLY A 78 18.19 -9.11 -25.83
N VAL A 79 17.37 -9.74 -24.98
CA VAL A 79 15.93 -9.94 -25.24
C VAL A 79 15.20 -8.60 -25.14
N ARG A 80 14.43 -8.20 -26.16
CA ARG A 80 13.71 -6.90 -26.24
C ARG A 80 12.22 -7.06 -26.54
N THR A 81 11.54 -7.96 -25.83
CA THR A 81 10.09 -8.16 -25.97
C THR A 81 9.30 -7.02 -25.31
N THR A 82 8.05 -6.83 -25.72
CA THR A 82 7.16 -5.77 -25.19
C THR A 82 6.52 -6.13 -23.85
N LYS A 83 6.08 -7.38 -23.70
CA LYS A 83 5.45 -7.83 -22.44
C LYS A 83 6.45 -7.74 -21.29
N HIS A 84 6.03 -7.09 -20.20
CA HIS A 84 6.83 -6.83 -18.99
C HIS A 84 8.07 -5.94 -19.19
N SER A 85 8.23 -5.29 -20.35
CA SER A 85 9.32 -4.35 -20.52
C SER A 85 9.07 -3.07 -19.72
N LEU A 86 10.13 -2.54 -19.13
CA LEU A 86 10.06 -1.28 -18.37
C LEU A 86 9.50 -0.14 -19.24
N GLU A 87 9.98 -0.05 -20.48
CA GLU A 87 9.56 0.95 -21.48
C GLU A 87 8.06 0.87 -21.78
N ALA A 88 7.52 -0.32 -22.05
CA ALA A 88 6.09 -0.49 -22.34
C ALA A 88 5.23 -0.10 -21.12
N CYS A 89 5.66 -0.45 -19.90
CA CYS A 89 4.98 -0.03 -18.69
C CYS A 89 4.94 1.50 -18.56
N ILE A 90 6.07 2.19 -18.76
CA ILE A 90 6.15 3.65 -18.69
C ILE A 90 5.26 4.29 -19.76
N ASN A 91 5.34 3.80 -21.00
CA ASN A 91 4.61 4.37 -22.12
C ASN A 91 3.10 4.30 -21.92
N CYS A 92 2.58 3.29 -21.22
CA CYS A 92 1.15 3.20 -20.93
C CYS A 92 0.74 3.85 -19.60
N HIS A 93 1.55 3.77 -18.54
CA HIS A 93 1.15 4.19 -17.18
C HIS A 93 1.63 5.58 -16.76
N VAL A 94 2.71 6.09 -17.33
CA VAL A 94 3.21 7.43 -17.00
C VAL A 94 2.58 8.42 -17.97
N THR A 95 1.42 8.95 -17.57
CA THR A 95 0.65 9.91 -18.35
C THR A 95 0.89 11.35 -17.88
N LYS A 96 0.57 12.30 -18.75
CA LYS A 96 0.61 13.73 -18.42
C LYS A 96 -0.56 14.09 -17.50
N ASP A 97 -0.33 15.06 -16.62
CA ASP A 97 -1.37 15.71 -15.83
C ASP A 97 -2.27 16.62 -16.70
N ALA A 98 -3.26 17.25 -16.06
CA ALA A 98 -4.18 18.16 -16.75
C ALA A 98 -3.50 19.40 -17.36
N ALA A 99 -2.30 19.74 -16.90
CA ALA A 99 -1.48 20.83 -17.43
C ALA A 99 -0.52 20.37 -18.55
N GLY A 100 -0.56 19.09 -18.92
CA GLY A 100 0.29 18.53 -19.97
C GLY A 100 1.70 18.15 -19.52
N ASN A 101 1.98 18.17 -18.21
CA ASN A 101 3.29 17.84 -17.66
C ASN A 101 3.32 16.40 -17.13
N TYR A 102 4.49 15.75 -17.20
CA TYR A 102 4.67 14.48 -16.49
C TYR A 102 4.88 14.76 -15.00
N PRO A 103 4.14 14.09 -14.10
CA PRO A 103 4.39 14.19 -12.67
C PRO A 103 5.85 13.87 -12.34
N SER A 104 6.45 14.65 -11.46
CA SER A 104 7.85 14.43 -11.04
C SER A 104 7.98 13.11 -10.28
N ILE A 105 9.05 12.36 -10.52
CA ILE A 105 9.39 11.17 -9.72
C ILE A 105 9.52 11.44 -8.21
N LYS A 106 9.65 12.71 -7.82
CA LYS A 106 9.73 13.13 -6.43
C LYS A 106 8.35 13.15 -5.75
N THR A 107 7.26 13.24 -6.52
CA THR A 107 5.89 13.36 -5.99
C THR A 107 5.16 12.02 -6.02
N GLY A 108 4.25 11.80 -5.08
CA GLY A 108 3.41 10.59 -5.03
C GLY A 108 2.41 10.47 -6.20
N GLU A 109 2.30 11.51 -7.03
CA GLU A 109 1.48 11.53 -8.24
C GLU A 109 2.14 10.76 -9.40
N HIS A 110 3.48 10.60 -9.37
CA HIS A 110 4.14 9.74 -10.33
C HIS A 110 3.74 8.27 -10.12
N PHE A 111 3.36 7.60 -11.20
CA PHE A 111 2.79 6.25 -11.17
C PHE A 111 3.62 5.27 -10.32
N CYS A 112 4.92 5.16 -10.59
CA CYS A 112 5.81 4.24 -9.89
C CYS A 112 5.95 4.63 -8.41
N ARG A 113 6.05 5.94 -8.14
CA ARG A 113 6.22 6.50 -6.80
C ARG A 113 5.01 6.25 -5.89
N SER A 114 3.80 6.28 -6.45
CA SER A 114 2.55 6.05 -5.71
C SER A 114 2.52 4.70 -4.97
N CYS A 115 3.08 3.65 -5.58
CA CYS A 115 3.18 2.33 -4.98
C CYS A 115 4.48 2.11 -4.21
N HIS A 116 5.62 2.64 -4.67
CA HIS A 116 6.90 2.39 -4.01
C HIS A 116 7.04 3.12 -2.66
N ILE A 117 6.40 4.29 -2.49
CA ILE A 117 6.28 4.92 -1.16
C ILE A 117 5.51 3.98 -0.21
N TYR A 118 4.40 3.43 -0.68
CA TYR A 118 3.54 2.55 0.11
C TYR A 118 4.22 1.22 0.46
N ALA A 119 4.88 0.59 -0.52
CA ALA A 119 5.49 -0.72 -0.35
C ALA A 119 6.85 -0.66 0.38
N ALA A 120 7.43 0.53 0.56
CA ALA A 120 8.74 0.74 1.18
C ALA A 120 9.86 -0.14 0.58
N VAL A 121 9.84 -0.31 -0.75
CA VAL A 121 10.80 -1.14 -1.48
C VAL A 121 11.99 -0.32 -1.98
N THR A 122 13.15 -0.97 -2.06
CA THR A 122 14.32 -0.42 -2.76
C THR A 122 14.17 -0.65 -4.26
N ILE A 123 14.48 0.38 -5.05
CA ILE A 123 14.36 0.39 -6.51
C ILE A 123 15.78 0.44 -7.08
N ASP A 124 16.03 -0.25 -8.19
CA ASP A 124 17.31 -0.12 -8.89
C ASP A 124 17.39 1.21 -9.67
N CYS A 125 18.60 1.62 -10.06
CA CYS A 125 18.82 2.88 -10.77
C CYS A 125 18.00 2.97 -12.07
N PHE A 126 17.85 1.87 -12.80
CA PHE A 126 17.25 1.85 -14.14
C PHE A 126 15.72 1.82 -14.11
N GLN A 127 15.15 1.22 -13.07
CA GLN A 127 13.71 1.15 -12.80
C GLN A 127 13.05 2.52 -12.65
N CYS A 128 13.84 3.58 -12.39
CA CYS A 128 13.33 4.96 -12.32
C CYS A 128 13.96 5.91 -13.33
N HIS A 129 15.21 5.70 -13.79
CA HIS A 129 15.86 6.64 -14.69
C HIS A 129 15.29 6.68 -16.13
N ALA A 130 14.30 5.85 -16.44
CA ALA A 130 13.42 5.99 -17.59
C ALA A 130 12.05 6.60 -17.18
N SER A 131 12.03 7.71 -16.44
CA SER A 131 10.83 8.12 -15.71
C SER A 131 9.65 8.67 -16.52
N ARG A 132 9.78 8.80 -17.84
CA ARG A 132 8.79 9.43 -18.74
C ARG A 132 8.70 8.65 -20.05
N SER A 133 7.56 8.75 -20.73
CA SER A 133 7.41 8.09 -22.04
C SER A 133 8.43 8.63 -23.05
N ASN A 134 8.91 7.74 -23.91
CA ASN A 134 9.76 8.07 -25.05
C ASN A 134 8.95 8.18 -26.37
N GLU A 135 7.68 7.78 -26.35
CA GLU A 135 6.73 8.02 -27.43
C GLU A 135 6.55 9.52 -27.70
N PRO A 136 6.51 9.96 -28.98
CA PRO A 136 6.14 11.32 -29.33
C PRO A 136 4.78 11.67 -28.72
N SER A 137 4.60 12.93 -28.29
CA SER A 137 3.28 13.40 -27.88
C SER A 137 2.35 13.33 -29.09
N GLN A 138 1.42 12.40 -29.08
CA GLN A 138 0.28 12.39 -30.01
C GLN A 138 -0.63 13.58 -29.75
#